data_AF-A0AAD9L1S4-F1
#
_entry.id   AF-A0AAD9L1S4-F1
#
_cell.length_a   1.000
_cell.length_b   1.000
_cell.length_c   1.000
_cell.angle_alpha   90.00
_cell.angle_beta   90.00
_cell.angle_gamma   90.00
#
_symmetry.space_group_name_H-M   'P 1'
#
loop_
_entity.id
_entity.type
_entity.pdbx_description
1 polymer ?
#
loop_
_entity_poly.entity_id
_entity_poly.type
_entity_poly.pdbx_seq_one_letter_code
_entity_poly.pdbx_strand_id
1 'polypeptide(L)'
;MSSNLTNETGDQVLAGRSLVIVLREKTTDNDQRQVCDESTQRQRDNSSAVTLRHHPRQLQSQRNGWDIFNDFVGENKDCYWNPHLEESIRNLQYIGYLHPTTLLVGGRDIYIDTVRGAWTRRVLRPPKGFHIVRVGK
;
A
#
# COMPACT_ATOMS: atom_id res chain seq x y z
N MET A 1 23.06 -45.70 30.41
CA MET A 1 23.90 -44.53 30.10
C MET A 1 23.10 -43.63 29.21
N SER A 2 22.55 -42.57 29.80
CA SER A 2 21.67 -41.59 29.19
C SER A 2 22.46 -40.57 28.37
N SER A 3 21.92 -40.15 27.23
CA SER A 3 22.00 -38.75 26.79
C SER A 3 21.03 -38.55 25.61
N ASN A 4 19.87 -37.98 25.95
CA ASN A 4 18.97 -37.33 25.00
C ASN A 4 19.66 -36.09 24.43
N LEU A 5 19.67 -35.93 23.11
CA LEU A 5 19.97 -34.66 22.45
C LEU A 5 18.63 -33.98 22.14
N THR A 6 18.09 -33.30 23.14
CA THR A 6 17.07 -32.26 22.97
C THR A 6 17.76 -30.99 22.50
N ASN A 7 17.73 -30.74 21.19
CA ASN A 7 17.79 -29.37 20.68
C ASN A 7 16.48 -29.11 19.96
N GLU A 8 15.46 -28.95 20.77
CA GLU A 8 14.36 -28.02 20.61
C GLU A 8 14.74 -26.80 19.73
N THR A 9 14.57 -26.98 18.41
CA THR A 9 14.33 -25.88 17.47
C THR A 9 12.98 -25.30 17.84
N GLY A 10 12.97 -24.49 18.89
CA GLY A 10 11.86 -23.62 19.19
C GLY A 10 11.65 -22.76 17.96
N ASP A 11 10.50 -22.96 17.30
CA ASP A 11 9.81 -21.93 16.54
C ASP A 11 9.61 -20.74 17.49
N GLN A 12 10.69 -19.99 17.67
CA GLN A 12 10.67 -18.73 18.36
C GLN A 12 9.86 -17.85 17.44
N VAL A 13 8.58 -17.69 17.78
CA VAL A 13 7.68 -16.66 17.24
C VAL A 13 8.52 -15.40 17.15
N LEU A 14 9.03 -15.13 15.95
CA LEU A 14 9.93 -14.02 15.69
C LEU A 14 9.12 -12.81 16.12
N ALA A 15 9.56 -12.14 17.18
CA ALA A 15 9.03 -10.85 17.60
C ALA A 15 9.41 -9.83 16.51
N GLY A 16 8.83 -9.98 15.32
CA GLY A 16 9.06 -9.12 14.19
C GLY A 16 8.44 -7.78 14.47
N ARG A 17 9.19 -6.71 14.18
CA ARG A 17 8.65 -5.36 14.24
C ARG A 17 7.63 -5.15 13.12
N SER A 18 6.65 -4.30 13.42
CA SER A 18 5.75 -3.74 12.43
C SER A 18 6.23 -2.37 11.98
N LEU A 19 5.83 -2.00 10.77
CA LEU A 19 6.03 -0.68 10.19
C LEU A 19 4.72 -0.22 9.56
N VAL A 20 4.36 1.03 9.85
CA VAL A 20 3.16 1.67 9.31
C VAL A 20 3.58 2.59 8.17
N ILE A 21 3.03 2.38 6.98
CA ILE A 21 3.28 3.23 5.80
C ILE A 21 1.97 3.95 5.46
N VAL A 22 1.96 5.26 5.69
CA VAL A 22 0.84 6.13 5.32
C VAL A 22 1.04 6.60 3.90
N LEU A 23 0.05 6.31 3.07
CA LEU A 23 -0.02 6.58 1.65
C LEU A 23 -1.03 7.68 1.36
N ARG A 24 -0.90 8.32 0.20
CA ARG A 24 -1.89 9.22 -0.37
C ARG A 24 -2.03 8.89 -1.84
N GLU A 25 -3.26 8.76 -2.33
CA GLU A 25 -3.51 8.56 -3.76
C GLU A 25 -2.96 9.74 -4.56
N LYS A 26 -2.29 9.43 -5.67
CA LYS A 26 -2.04 10.37 -6.75
C LYS A 26 -3.40 10.63 -7.38
N THR A 27 -3.88 11.87 -7.30
CA THR A 27 -5.04 12.28 -8.09
C THR A 27 -4.69 12.15 -9.56
N THR A 28 -5.05 11.04 -10.19
CA THR A 28 -5.03 10.92 -11.64
C THR A 28 -6.19 11.74 -12.15
N ASP A 29 -5.92 12.81 -12.90
CA ASP A 29 -6.92 13.65 -13.58
C ASP A 29 -7.79 12.88 -14.59
N ASN A 30 -7.59 11.55 -14.70
CA ASN A 30 -8.18 10.67 -15.69
C ASN A 30 -9.53 10.05 -15.27
N ASP A 31 -10.00 10.27 -14.04
CA ASP A 31 -11.35 9.87 -13.61
C ASP A 31 -12.47 10.80 -14.14
N GLN A 32 -12.14 11.81 -14.97
CA GLN A 32 -13.13 12.68 -15.62
C GLN A 32 -13.68 12.16 -16.96
N ARG A 33 -13.26 10.98 -17.45
CA ARG A 33 -13.67 10.50 -18.79
C ARG A 33 -14.29 9.11 -18.83
N GLN A 34 -15.18 8.79 -17.91
CA GLN A 34 -16.14 7.72 -18.20
C GLN A 34 -17.43 7.89 -17.41
N VAL A 35 -18.38 8.61 -18.00
CA VAL A 35 -19.78 8.21 -18.22
C VAL A 35 -20.53 9.46 -18.70
N CYS A 36 -20.98 9.44 -19.96
CA CYS A 36 -22.26 9.94 -20.47
C CYS A 36 -22.29 9.69 -21.99
N ASP A 37 -22.46 8.44 -22.39
CA ASP A 37 -23.01 8.11 -23.71
C ASP A 37 -24.32 7.36 -23.46
N GLU A 38 -25.29 8.07 -22.89
CA GLU A 38 -26.70 7.68 -22.95
C GLU A 38 -27.39 8.61 -23.95
N SER A 39 -27.17 8.31 -25.23
CA SER A 39 -27.91 8.94 -26.32
C SER A 39 -29.27 8.28 -26.43
N THR A 40 -30.26 8.71 -25.62
CA THR A 40 -31.67 8.39 -25.88
C THR A 40 -32.56 9.60 -25.61
N GLN A 41 -33.26 9.97 -26.68
CA GLN A 41 -34.48 10.77 -26.77
C GLN A 41 -34.57 12.17 -26.13
N ARG A 42 -34.70 13.15 -27.03
CA ARG A 42 -35.61 14.30 -26.98
C ARG A 42 -36.71 14.22 -25.91
N GLN A 43 -36.82 15.24 -25.04
CA GLN A 43 -38.04 16.02 -24.85
C GLN A 43 -37.73 17.22 -23.94
N ARG A 44 -38.27 18.40 -24.29
CA ARG A 44 -38.38 19.56 -23.40
C ARG A 44 -39.16 19.15 -22.15
N ASP A 45 -38.81 19.68 -20.99
CA ASP A 45 -39.74 20.50 -20.19
C ASP A 45 -39.10 21.09 -18.93
N ASN A 46 -39.63 22.27 -18.60
CA ASN A 46 -39.20 23.26 -17.65
C ASN A 46 -39.57 22.87 -16.21
N SER A 47 -38.61 22.72 -15.29
CA SER A 47 -38.85 22.81 -13.83
C SER A 47 -37.55 22.94 -13.04
N SER A 48 -37.47 23.98 -12.21
CA SER A 48 -36.37 24.33 -11.32
C SER A 48 -36.12 23.27 -10.25
N ALA A 49 -35.31 22.25 -10.57
CA ALA A 49 -34.78 21.34 -9.58
C ALA A 49 -33.47 21.93 -9.01
N VAL A 50 -33.50 22.32 -7.73
CA VAL A 50 -32.29 22.58 -6.95
C VAL A 50 -31.43 21.32 -7.02
N THR A 51 -30.41 21.34 -7.88
CA THR A 51 -29.49 20.22 -8.05
C THR A 51 -28.64 20.18 -6.78
N LEU A 52 -29.06 19.36 -5.80
CA LEU A 52 -28.18 18.90 -4.73
C LEU A 52 -26.94 18.38 -5.42
N ARG A 53 -25.83 19.13 -5.30
CA ARG A 53 -24.51 18.72 -5.76
C ARG A 53 -24.04 17.58 -4.87
N HIS A 54 -24.65 16.42 -5.06
CA HIS A 54 -24.04 15.15 -4.72
C HIS A 54 -22.79 15.08 -5.58
N HIS A 55 -21.69 15.57 -5.02
CA HIS A 55 -20.38 15.14 -5.48
C HIS A 55 -20.45 13.62 -5.39
N PRO A 56 -20.37 12.88 -6.52
CA PRO A 56 -20.11 11.47 -6.41
C PRO A 56 -18.76 11.42 -5.70
N ARG A 57 -18.80 11.15 -4.40
CA ARG A 57 -17.62 10.75 -3.65
C ARG A 57 -17.17 9.55 -4.44
N GLN A 58 -16.15 9.79 -5.26
CA GLN A 58 -15.77 8.98 -6.40
C GLN A 58 -15.85 7.53 -5.97
N LEU A 59 -16.36 6.66 -6.84
CA LEU A 59 -16.13 5.23 -6.75
C LEU A 59 -14.62 5.04 -6.86
N GLN A 60 -13.89 5.39 -5.79
CA GLN A 60 -12.47 5.19 -5.62
C GLN A 60 -12.31 3.72 -5.88
N SER A 61 -11.64 3.38 -6.98
CA SER A 61 -11.27 2.01 -7.30
C SER A 61 -10.71 1.42 -6.03
N GLN A 62 -11.49 0.54 -5.38
CA GLN A 62 -11.19 0.03 -4.05
C GLN A 62 -10.04 -0.97 -4.21
N ARG A 63 -8.83 -0.47 -4.47
CA ARG A 63 -7.64 -1.32 -4.57
C ARG A 63 -7.46 -1.97 -3.21
N ASN A 64 -7.37 -3.29 -3.23
CA ASN A 64 -7.17 -4.05 -2.01
C ASN A 64 -5.75 -3.78 -1.47
N GLY A 65 -5.55 -3.96 -0.17
CA GLY A 65 -4.26 -3.72 0.48
C GLY A 65 -3.13 -4.61 -0.04
N TRP A 66 -3.47 -5.80 -0.52
CA TRP A 66 -2.51 -6.78 -1.05
C TRP A 66 -1.89 -6.33 -2.37
N ASP A 67 -2.67 -5.75 -3.27
CA ASP A 67 -2.20 -5.21 -4.55
C ASP A 67 -1.29 -4.00 -4.30
N ILE A 68 -1.66 -3.16 -3.35
CA ILE A 68 -0.82 -2.03 -2.92
C ILE A 68 0.51 -2.51 -2.33
N PHE A 69 0.48 -3.58 -1.53
CA PHE A 69 1.69 -4.21 -1.01
C PHE A 69 2.55 -4.82 -2.12
N ASN A 70 1.96 -5.53 -3.08
CA ASN A 70 2.71 -6.10 -4.20
C ASN A 70 3.32 -5.03 -5.09
N ASP A 71 2.60 -3.93 -5.34
CA ASP A 71 3.15 -2.78 -6.04
C ASP A 71 4.31 -2.16 -5.25
N PHE A 72 4.16 -2.00 -3.93
CA PHE A 72 5.24 -1.52 -3.06
C PHE A 72 6.49 -2.38 -3.17
N VAL A 73 6.34 -3.70 -3.06
CA VAL A 73 7.43 -4.67 -3.20
C VAL A 73 8.02 -4.59 -4.61
N GLY A 74 7.18 -4.57 -5.64
CA GLY A 74 7.59 -4.50 -7.04
C GLY A 74 8.43 -3.26 -7.36
N GLU A 75 8.04 -2.09 -6.85
CA GLU A 75 8.77 -0.84 -7.08
C GLU A 75 10.14 -0.78 -6.38
N ASN A 76 10.34 -1.56 -5.30
CA ASN A 76 11.55 -1.49 -4.47
C ASN A 76 12.45 -2.73 -4.55
N LYS A 77 11.94 -3.89 -5.01
CA LYS A 77 12.71 -5.15 -5.09
C LYS A 77 13.81 -5.14 -6.16
N ASP A 78 13.71 -4.26 -7.16
CA ASP A 78 14.68 -4.15 -8.25
C ASP A 78 15.72 -3.04 -7.97
N CYS A 79 15.87 -2.65 -6.69
CA CYS A 79 16.82 -1.64 -6.23
C CYS A 79 18.25 -2.21 -6.17
N TYR A 80 18.82 -2.54 -7.34
CA TYR A 80 20.10 -3.25 -7.49
C TYR A 80 21.32 -2.54 -6.86
N TRP A 81 21.26 -1.23 -6.64
CA TRP A 81 22.34 -0.47 -6.01
C TRP A 81 22.33 -0.58 -4.48
N ASN A 82 21.28 -1.16 -3.87
CA ASN A 82 21.17 -1.39 -2.43
C ASN A 82 20.66 -2.82 -2.14
N PRO A 83 21.57 -3.81 -2.09
CA PRO A 83 21.19 -5.21 -1.90
C PRO A 83 20.49 -5.46 -0.56
N HIS A 84 20.81 -4.68 0.48
CA HIS A 84 20.14 -4.79 1.77
C HIS A 84 18.67 -4.35 1.70
N LEU A 85 18.38 -3.29 0.95
CA LEU A 85 16.99 -2.86 0.75
C LEU A 85 16.21 -3.89 -0.06
N GLU A 86 16.79 -4.37 -1.15
CA GLU A 86 16.21 -5.44 -1.98
C GLU A 86 15.87 -6.68 -1.14
N GLU A 87 16.82 -7.19 -0.36
CA GLU A 87 16.61 -8.33 0.54
C GLU A 87 15.51 -8.03 1.57
N SER A 88 15.55 -6.84 2.18
CA SER A 88 14.55 -6.44 3.18
C SER A 88 13.15 -6.40 2.60
N ILE A 89 12.98 -5.84 1.40
CA ILE A 89 11.70 -5.73 0.70
C ILE A 89 11.14 -7.13 0.37
N ARG A 90 11.99 -8.06 -0.06
CA ARG A 90 11.57 -9.46 -0.35
C ARG A 90 11.10 -10.21 0.89
N ASN A 91 11.67 -9.90 2.05
CA ASN A 91 11.35 -10.55 3.31
C ASN A 91 10.29 -9.80 4.14
N LEU A 92 9.69 -8.74 3.60
CA LEU A 92 8.55 -8.09 4.23
C LEU A 92 7.32 -9.00 4.21
N GLN A 93 6.57 -8.95 5.29
CA GLN A 93 5.29 -9.63 5.45
C GLN A 93 4.17 -8.60 5.40
N TYR A 94 3.13 -8.90 4.64
CA TYR A 94 1.91 -8.11 4.69
C TYR A 94 1.16 -8.43 5.99
N ILE A 95 0.95 -7.43 6.85
CA ILE A 95 0.13 -7.57 8.06
C ILE A 95 -1.31 -7.21 7.75
N GLY A 96 -1.53 -6.12 7.02
CA GLY A 96 -2.86 -5.63 6.75
C GLY A 96 -2.88 -4.27 6.10
N TYR A 97 -4.09 -3.77 5.89
CA TYR A 97 -4.35 -2.49 5.27
C TYR A 97 -5.56 -1.84 5.90
N LEU A 98 -5.37 -0.62 6.36
CA LEU A 98 -6.44 0.25 6.81
C LEU A 98 -6.79 1.20 5.67
N HIS A 99 -7.89 0.88 5.01
CA HIS A 99 -8.44 1.67 3.91
C HIS A 99 -8.73 3.12 4.37
N PRO A 100 -8.39 4.15 3.56
CA PRO A 100 -7.87 4.11 2.18
C PRO A 100 -6.35 4.31 2.04
N THR A 101 -5.60 4.39 3.13
CA THR A 101 -4.26 5.03 3.05
C THR A 101 -3.18 4.36 3.86
N THR A 102 -3.45 3.36 4.70
CA THR A 102 -2.42 2.90 5.64
C THR A 102 -2.09 1.44 5.42
N LEU A 103 -0.86 1.18 4.97
CA LEU A 103 -0.33 -0.16 4.78
C LEU A 103 0.47 -0.58 6.03
N LEU A 104 0.16 -1.77 6.54
CA LEU A 104 0.83 -2.38 7.70
C LEU A 104 1.70 -3.52 7.20
N VAL A 105 3.01 -3.42 7.43
CA VAL A 105 3.98 -4.46 7.07
C VAL A 105 4.77 -4.91 8.29
N GLY A 106 5.23 -6.16 8.25
CA GLY A 106 5.99 -6.80 9.31
C GLY A 106 7.25 -7.46 8.77
N GLY A 107 8.13 -7.88 9.67
CA GLY A 107 9.33 -8.62 9.32
C GLY A 107 10.32 -8.63 10.46
N ARG A 108 11.50 -9.21 10.22
CA ARG A 108 12.61 -9.15 11.18
C ARG A 108 13.06 -7.70 11.38
N ASP A 109 13.54 -7.38 12.58
CA ASP A 109 13.97 -6.03 12.95
C ASP A 109 14.92 -5.39 11.93
N ILE A 110 15.90 -6.17 11.45
CA ILE A 110 16.88 -5.72 10.45
C ILE A 110 16.22 -5.25 9.14
N TYR A 111 15.14 -5.91 8.70
CA TYR A 111 14.46 -5.58 7.46
C TYR A 111 13.61 -4.33 7.62
N ILE A 112 12.91 -4.22 8.76
CA ILE A 112 12.10 -3.04 9.10
C ILE A 112 12.98 -1.78 9.24
N ASP A 113 14.11 -1.89 9.92
CA ASP A 113 15.04 -0.77 10.10
C ASP A 113 15.68 -0.35 8.77
N THR A 114 15.95 -1.30 7.87
CA THR A 114 16.46 -1.01 6.52
C THR A 114 15.45 -0.24 5.68
N VAL A 115 14.18 -0.66 5.69
CA VAL A 115 13.10 0.02 4.96
C VAL A 115 12.88 1.44 5.50
N ARG A 116 12.92 1.62 6.83
CA ARG A 116 12.86 2.93 7.46
C ARG A 116 14.06 3.82 7.09
N GLY A 117 15.26 3.25 7.06
CA GLY A 117 16.47 3.94 6.61
C GLY A 117 16.36 4.40 5.16
N ALA A 118 15.81 3.56 4.28
CA ALA A 118 15.54 3.90 2.89
C ALA A 118 14.53 5.06 2.74
N TRP A 119 13.48 5.09 3.57
CA TRP A 119 12.56 6.22 3.60
C TRP A 119 13.26 7.53 4.01
N THR A 120 14.07 7.47 5.07
CA THR A 120 14.80 8.65 5.60
C THR A 120 15.76 9.23 4.55
N ARG A 121 16.42 8.35 3.78
CA ARG A 121 17.33 8.73 2.68
C ARG A 121 16.62 9.11 1.39
N ARG A 122 15.28 9.10 1.35
CA ARG A 122 14.46 9.43 0.16
C ARG A 122 14.69 8.51 -1.04
N VAL A 123 15.07 7.26 -0.78
CA VAL A 123 15.33 6.25 -1.83
C VAL A 123 14.23 5.21 -1.95
N LEU A 124 13.31 5.18 -0.98
CA LEU A 124 12.14 4.29 -0.98
C LEU A 124 11.09 4.81 -1.97
N ARG A 125 10.66 3.95 -2.89
CA ARG A 125 9.69 4.26 -3.94
C ARG A 125 8.26 3.96 -3.46
N PRO A 126 7.28 4.84 -3.77
CA PRO A 126 5.90 4.60 -3.43
C PRO A 126 5.27 3.52 -4.31
N PRO A 127 4.20 2.85 -3.85
CA PRO A 127 3.38 2.00 -4.71
C PRO A 127 2.78 2.80 -5.88
N LYS A 128 2.42 2.10 -6.97
CA LYS A 128 1.81 2.71 -8.16
C LYS A 128 0.50 3.40 -7.80
N GLY A 129 0.33 4.63 -8.29
CA GLY A 129 -0.84 5.46 -7.97
C GLY A 129 -0.83 6.08 -6.57
N PHE A 130 0.24 5.94 -5.78
CA PHE A 130 0.35 6.54 -4.45
C PHE A 130 1.59 7.40 -4.27
N HIS A 131 1.58 8.22 -3.22
CA HIS A 131 2.71 8.85 -2.58
C HIS A 131 2.86 8.31 -1.16
N ILE A 132 4.10 8.06 -0.72
CA ILE A 132 4.36 7.80 0.71
C ILE A 132 4.37 9.15 1.43
N VAL A 133 3.47 9.33 2.39
CA VAL A 133 3.36 10.54 3.22
C VAL A 133 4.20 10.39 4.47
N ARG A 134 4.13 9.21 5.10
CA ARG A 134 4.80 8.94 6.37
C ARG A 134 5.15 7.47 6.47
N VAL A 135 6.26 7.20 7.14
CA VAL A 135 6.64 5.88 7.61
C VAL A 135 6.83 5.98 9.12
N GLY A 136 6.06 5.21 9.88
CA GLY A 136 5.99 5.25 11.34
C GLY A 136 6.23 3.88 11.97
N LYS A 137 6.42 3.89 13.29
CA LYS A 137 6.43 2.69 14.13
C LYS A 137 5.03 2.50 14.72
#